data_AF-A0A2V7T466-F1
#
_entry.id   AF-A0A2V7T466-F1
#
_cell.length_a   1.000
_cell.length_b   1.000
_cell.length_c   1.000
_cell.angle_alpha   90.00
_cell.angle_beta   90.00
_cell.angle_gamma   90.00
#
_symmetry.space_group_name_H-M   'P 1'
#
loop_
_entity.id
_entity.type
_entity.pdbx_description
1 polymer ?
#
loop_
_entity_poly.entity_id
_entity_poly.type
_entity_poly.pdbx_seq_one_letter_code
_entity_poly.pdbx_strand_id
1 'polypeptide(L)'
;MKRYDDEEAEQRAAAMSEVAARLRSRGIVTTGSESPEDLVDLLTAVERFEATVEAHGGDLMVDDLKSVQPDDSHFVVPRRGARETVR
;
A
#
# COMPACT_ATOMS: atom_id res chain seq x y z
N MET A 1 -37.56 -10.41 7.68
CA MET A 1 -36.67 -10.95 6.66
C MET A 1 -35.92 -9.84 5.93
N LYS A 2 -36.55 -9.04 5.05
CA LYS A 2 -35.91 -8.00 4.22
C LYS A 2 -34.88 -7.07 4.91
N ARG A 3 -35.16 -6.62 6.14
CA ARG A 3 -34.27 -5.71 6.90
C ARG A 3 -32.92 -6.34 7.26
N TYR A 4 -32.89 -7.64 7.51
CA TYR A 4 -31.66 -8.37 7.86
C TYR A 4 -30.75 -8.56 6.65
N ASP A 5 -31.34 -8.80 5.47
CA ASP A 5 -30.59 -8.94 4.21
C ASP A 5 -29.96 -7.60 3.79
N ASP A 6 -30.66 -6.48 4.03
CA ASP A 6 -30.15 -5.12 3.77
C ASP A 6 -28.97 -4.78 4.71
N GLU A 7 -29.09 -5.08 6.01
CA GLU A 7 -28.01 -4.86 7.00
C GLU A 7 -26.76 -5.72 6.71
N GLU A 8 -26.92 -6.95 6.22
CA GLU A 8 -25.82 -7.81 5.83
C GLU A 8 -25.10 -7.28 4.58
N ALA A 9 -25.86 -6.77 3.60
CA ALA A 9 -25.29 -6.15 2.40
C ALA A 9 -24.50 -4.87 2.73
N GLU A 10 -25.01 -4.02 3.61
CA GLU A 10 -24.32 -2.82 4.07
C GLU A 10 -23.01 -3.15 4.80
N GLN A 11 -23.02 -4.15 5.69
CA GLN A 11 -21.82 -4.60 6.39
C GLN A 11 -20.76 -5.14 5.43
N ARG A 12 -21.16 -5.92 4.42
CA ARG A 12 -20.25 -6.42 3.39
C ARG A 12 -19.67 -5.27 2.56
N ALA A 13 -20.47 -4.30 2.15
CA ALA A 13 -19.99 -3.14 1.41
C ALA A 13 -19.01 -2.28 2.23
N ALA A 14 -19.27 -2.10 3.52
CA ALA A 14 -18.36 -1.40 4.43
C ALA A 14 -17.01 -2.12 4.55
N ALA A 15 -17.02 -3.44 4.74
CA ALA A 15 -15.81 -4.26 4.81
C ALA A 15 -14.99 -4.19 3.50
N MET A 16 -15.65 -4.28 2.34
CA MET A 16 -14.98 -4.12 1.04
C MET A 16 -14.32 -2.74 0.89
N SER A 17 -15.03 -1.68 1.31
CA SER A 17 -14.50 -0.32 1.27
C SER A 17 -13.27 -0.15 2.15
N GLU A 18 -13.26 -0.78 3.33
CA GLU A 18 -12.11 -0.78 4.24
C GLU A 18 -10.90 -1.49 3.62
N VAL A 19 -11.08 -2.70 3.08
CA VAL A 19 -10.01 -3.46 2.42
C VAL A 19 -9.44 -2.67 1.24
N ALA A 20 -10.31 -2.11 0.40
CA ALA A 20 -9.88 -1.30 -0.74
C ALA A 20 -9.13 -0.03 -0.30
N ALA A 21 -9.52 0.59 0.82
CA ALA A 21 -8.80 1.74 1.38
C ALA A 21 -7.41 1.35 1.87
N ARG A 22 -7.27 0.19 2.51
CA ARG A 22 -6.00 -0.36 2.99
C ARG A 22 -5.03 -0.72 1.86
N LEU A 23 -5.55 -1.18 0.73
CA LEU A 23 -4.77 -1.39 -0.49
C LEU A 23 -4.29 -0.06 -1.10
N ARG A 24 -5.18 0.93 -1.19
CA ARG A 24 -4.83 2.27 -1.70
C ARG A 24 -3.79 2.98 -0.84
N SER A 25 -3.83 2.83 0.49
CA SER A 25 -2.81 3.41 1.37
C SER A 25 -1.42 2.81 1.16
N ARG A 26 -1.33 1.61 0.55
CA ARG A 26 -0.07 0.95 0.13
C ARG A 26 0.30 1.26 -1.33
N GLY A 27 -0.37 2.23 -1.96
CA GLY A 27 -0.14 2.59 -3.36
C GLY A 27 -0.74 1.63 -4.38
N ILE A 28 -1.58 0.69 -3.94
CA ILE A 28 -2.20 -0.30 -4.84
C ILE A 28 -3.52 0.26 -5.35
N VAL A 29 -3.59 0.44 -6.66
CA VAL A 29 -4.77 0.97 -7.34
C VAL A 29 -5.86 -0.10 -7.38
N THR A 30 -7.04 0.24 -6.87
CA THR A 30 -8.27 -0.56 -6.99
C THR A 30 -9.24 0.18 -7.90
N THR A 31 -9.94 -0.56 -8.75
CA THR A 31 -10.88 -0.04 -9.76
C THR A 31 -12.29 0.14 -9.20
N GLY A 32 -12.61 -0.51 -8.09
CA GLY A 32 -13.94 -0.57 -7.49
C GLY A 32 -14.86 -1.60 -8.15
N SER A 33 -14.35 -2.37 -9.12
CA SER A 33 -15.08 -3.48 -9.77
C SER A 33 -14.64 -4.86 -9.28
N GLU A 34 -13.67 -4.90 -8.36
CA GLU A 34 -13.17 -6.14 -7.77
C GLU A 34 -14.27 -6.84 -6.95
N SER A 35 -14.28 -8.17 -7.03
CA SER A 35 -15.10 -8.96 -6.12
C SER A 35 -14.55 -8.88 -4.68
N PRO A 36 -15.38 -9.17 -3.66
CA PRO A 36 -14.90 -9.28 -2.28
C PRO A 36 -13.71 -10.24 -2.14
N GLU A 37 -13.76 -11.37 -2.85
CA GLU A 37 -12.71 -12.39 -2.86
C GLU A 37 -11.42 -11.84 -3.48
N ASP A 38 -11.50 -11.13 -4.61
CA ASP A 38 -10.33 -10.52 -5.25
C ASP A 38 -9.63 -9.52 -4.31
N LEU A 39 -10.40 -8.72 -3.57
CA LEU A 39 -9.85 -7.73 -2.62
C LEU A 39 -9.11 -8.42 -1.46
N VAL A 40 -9.66 -9.51 -0.95
CA VAL A 40 -9.05 -10.31 0.14
C VAL A 40 -7.79 -11.01 -0.35
N ASP A 41 -7.84 -11.63 -1.52
CA ASP A 41 -6.71 -12.32 -2.12
C ASP A 41 -5.57 -11.35 -2.41
N LEU A 42 -5.90 -10.16 -2.94
CA LEU A 42 -4.92 -9.11 -3.20
C LEU A 42 -4.29 -8.60 -1.91
N LEU A 43 -5.07 -8.31 -0.87
CA LEU A 43 -4.53 -7.90 0.43
C LEU A 43 -3.61 -8.98 1.03
N THR A 44 -4.02 -10.24 0.97
CA THR A 44 -3.23 -11.38 1.47
C THR A 44 -1.90 -11.52 0.72
N ALA A 45 -1.92 -11.36 -0.61
CA ALA A 45 -0.71 -11.43 -1.42
C ALA A 45 0.28 -10.32 -1.07
N VAL A 46 -0.23 -9.11 -0.81
CA VAL A 46 0.56 -7.95 -0.41
C VAL A 46 1.20 -8.16 0.95
N GLU A 47 0.44 -8.62 1.94
CA GLU A 47 0.96 -8.89 3.29
C GLU A 47 2.01 -10.01 3.26
N ARG A 48 1.83 -11.04 2.43
CA ARG A 48 2.84 -12.10 2.23
C ARG A 48 4.11 -11.56 1.58
N PHE A 49 3.98 -10.66 0.60
CA PHE A 49 5.12 -10.01 -0.03
C PHE A 49 5.88 -9.16 0.99
N GLU A 50 5.18 -8.29 1.73
CA GLU A 50 5.74 -7.45 2.79
C GLU A 50 6.52 -8.28 3.81
N ALA A 51 5.91 -9.36 4.34
CA ALA A 51 6.57 -10.27 5.27
C ALA A 51 7.81 -10.95 4.68
N THR A 52 7.80 -11.24 3.37
CA THR A 52 8.97 -11.80 2.69
C THR A 52 10.09 -10.77 2.58
N VAL A 53 9.78 -9.52 2.24
CA VAL A 53 10.75 -8.42 2.17
C VAL A 53 11.41 -8.21 3.53
N GLU A 54 10.62 -8.12 4.60
CA GLU A 54 11.14 -7.97 5.97
C GLU A 54 12.03 -9.13 6.39
N ALA A 55 11.64 -10.38 6.08
CA ALA A 55 12.43 -11.56 6.40
C ALA A 55 13.79 -11.60 5.68
N HIS A 56 13.91 -10.93 4.54
CA HIS A 56 15.17 -10.78 3.80
C HIS A 56 15.93 -9.49 4.15
N GLY A 57 15.48 -8.76 5.18
CA GLY A 57 16.13 -7.54 5.66
C GLY A 57 15.91 -6.33 4.75
N GLY A 58 14.92 -6.37 3.86
CA GLY A 58 14.48 -5.18 3.14
C GLY A 58 13.70 -4.26 4.08
N ASP A 59 13.90 -2.94 3.96
CA ASP A 59 12.98 -2.00 4.59
C ASP A 59 11.67 -1.95 3.78
N LEU A 60 10.55 -1.74 4.48
CA LEU A 60 9.26 -1.38 3.88
C LEU A 60 9.08 0.14 3.82
N MET A 61 10.12 0.89 4.20
CA MET A 61 10.12 2.34 4.36
C MET A 61 10.89 2.95 3.19
N VAL A 62 10.23 3.04 2.03
CA VAL A 62 10.73 3.96 1.00
C VAL A 62 10.50 5.37 1.54
N ASP A 63 11.57 6.00 2.02
CA ASP A 63 11.57 7.44 2.27
C ASP A 63 10.95 8.11 1.04
N ASP A 64 9.89 8.90 1.25
CA ASP A 64 9.33 9.75 0.20
C ASP A 64 10.51 10.48 -0.46
N LEU A 65 10.58 10.53 -1.79
CA LEU A 65 11.63 11.24 -2.54
C LEU A 65 11.78 12.72 -2.10
N LYS A 66 10.84 13.24 -1.31
CA LYS A 66 10.83 14.57 -0.69
C LYS A 66 11.05 14.58 0.83
N SER A 67 11.34 13.44 1.47
CA SER A 67 11.57 13.35 2.92
C SER A 67 12.75 14.22 3.31
N VAL A 68 12.50 15.21 4.18
CA VAL A 68 13.52 16.13 4.69
C VAL A 68 14.33 15.53 5.83
N GLN A 69 13.93 14.35 6.32
CA GLN A 69 14.50 13.68 7.48
C GLN A 69 14.50 12.17 7.25
N PRO A 70 15.42 11.67 6.42
CA PRO A 70 15.57 10.24 6.19
C PRO A 70 16.15 9.57 7.44
N ASP A 71 15.71 8.34 7.73
CA ASP A 71 16.22 7.55 8.86
C ASP A 71 17.64 7.03 8.58
N ASP A 72 17.99 6.82 7.30
CA ASP A 72 19.35 6.49 6.86
C ASP A 72 19.76 7.29 5.61
N SER A 73 20.88 8.01 5.75
CA SER A 73 21.48 8.86 4.71
C SER A 73 21.95 8.13 3.44
N HIS A 74 21.98 6.79 3.43
CA HIS A 74 22.31 6.01 2.24
C HIS A 74 21.14 5.84 1.27
N PHE A 75 19.90 6.07 1.73
CA PHE A 75 18.69 5.91 0.91
C PHE A 75 18.14 7.24 0.36
N VAL A 76 18.81 8.37 0.63
CA VAL A 76 18.47 9.65 0.01
C VAL A 76 19.15 9.82 -1.34
N VAL A 77 18.39 10.30 -2.33
CA VAL A 77 18.94 10.71 -3.63
C VAL A 77 20.01 11.79 -3.40
N PRO A 78 21.25 11.59 -3.87
CA PRO A 78 22.31 12.58 -3.69
C PRO A 78 21.91 13.94 -4.27
N ARG A 79 22.02 14.99 -3.46
CA ARG A 79 21.84 16.36 -3.96
C ARG A 79 23.01 16.70 -4.88
N ARG A 80 22.70 17.01 -6.15
CA ARG A 80 23.72 17.45 -7.11
C ARG A 80 24.44 18.69 -6.58
N GLY A 81 25.76 18.64 -6.59
CA GLY A 81 26.59 19.80 -6.26
C GLY A 81 26.40 20.91 -7.29
N ALA A 82 26.51 22.17 -6.86
CA ALA A 82 26.53 23.29 -7.79
C ALA A 82 27.74 23.12 -8.73
N ARG A 83 27.47 22.86 -10.03
CA ARG A 83 28.43 22.59 -11.13
C ARG A 83 28.77 21.13 -11.42
N GLU A 84 27.98 20.17 -10.96
CA GLU A 84 28.17 18.78 -11.39
C GLU A 84 27.77 18.62 -12.88
N THR A 85 28.69 18.16 -13.73
CA THR A 85 28.43 17.87 -15.15
C THR A 85 27.85 16.47 -15.32
N VAL A 86 26.74 16.36 -16.06
CA VAL A 86 26.15 15.07 -16.45
C VAL A 86 27.04 14.46 -17.53
N ARG A 87 27.42 13.20 -17.38
CA ARG A 87 28.08 12.42 -18.44
C ARG A 87 27.27 11.17 -18.73
#